data_AF-A0A955ZEY8-F1
#
_entry.id   AF-A0A955ZEY8-F1
#
_cell.length_a   1.000
_cell.length_b   1.000
_cell.length_c   1.000
_cell.angle_alpha   90.00
_cell.angle_beta   90.00
_cell.angle_gamma   90.00
#
_symmetry.space_group_name_H-M   'P 1'
#
loop_
_entity.id
_entity.type
_entity.pdbx_description
1 polymer ?
#
loop_
_entity_poly.entity_id
_entity_poly.type
_entity_poly.pdbx_seq_one_letter_code
_entity_poly.pdbx_strand_id
1 'polypeptide(L)'
;MRRASIFILGWFAALAALGGCQSIAGIEDRTFQPQITGSAECEAYCDDIMSACSGANAMYPSRDACISVCGKLPDGEAALANSLQCRAAQAKLAVETGEPVTYCAAAGPYGAGTCGSTCKGYCSLLTAVCPGQLDNIKDCEASCQALSNANGYDLASLATGDTLECRVAAAVRATLDPAECANAAILPRDSSCQDPLTQPLNCDDYCRVTMVACQGNVAVYDDEAECKAVCAALETGTVGDTTENTAGCRLYHAYNAVADPAVHCNHAGPGGDGHCGQDSGASFGNCVSYCRLAKAACPADFDTAFTDDAACLTECASIDGHTADSKYAIASPTASGATVQCRLLHASRALAGDATECAAVFGGAPCQ
;
A
#
# COMPACT_ATOMS: atom_id res chain seq x y z
N MET A 1 4.89 62.39 20.05
CA MET A 1 5.89 62.43 18.98
C MET A 1 5.23 61.87 17.71
N ARG A 2 4.35 62.63 17.00
CA ARG A 2 4.59 63.45 15.80
C ARG A 2 5.72 62.99 14.85
N ARG A 3 5.33 62.51 13.66
CA ARG A 3 5.88 62.77 12.30
C ARG A 3 5.00 61.98 11.29
N ALA A 4 4.13 62.58 10.47
CA ALA A 4 4.27 63.60 9.41
C ALA A 4 4.69 63.00 8.04
N SER A 5 3.67 62.86 7.20
CA SER A 5 3.52 62.92 5.73
C SER A 5 4.73 63.31 4.87
N ILE A 6 4.90 62.66 3.70
CA ILE A 6 5.30 63.32 2.44
C ILE A 6 4.54 62.70 1.25
N PHE A 7 3.69 63.53 0.65
CA PHE A 7 3.12 63.43 -0.70
C PHE A 7 4.19 63.84 -1.73
N ILE A 8 4.29 63.16 -2.88
CA ILE A 8 4.79 63.77 -4.12
C ILE A 8 3.87 63.37 -5.28
N LEU A 9 3.13 64.36 -5.75
CA LEU A 9 2.50 64.42 -7.07
C LEU A 9 3.58 64.63 -8.15
N GLY A 10 3.42 63.97 -9.29
CA GLY A 10 4.08 64.31 -10.56
C GLY A 10 3.18 63.96 -11.74
N TRP A 11 2.50 64.98 -12.28
CA TRP A 11 1.59 64.94 -13.44
C TRP A 11 2.32 65.39 -14.72
N PHE A 12 1.77 64.99 -15.89
CA PHE A 12 2.02 65.45 -17.27
C PHE A 12 3.32 64.98 -17.95
N ALA A 13 3.39 64.64 -19.25
CA ALA A 13 2.45 64.53 -20.37
C ALA A 13 3.20 63.86 -21.53
N ALA A 14 2.54 63.04 -22.35
CA ALA A 14 2.78 62.96 -23.79
C ALA A 14 1.68 62.11 -24.47
N LEU A 15 0.69 62.79 -25.04
CA LEU A 15 -0.09 62.30 -26.16
C LEU A 15 0.86 62.08 -27.36
N ALA A 16 0.75 60.94 -28.04
CA ALA A 16 0.65 60.80 -29.50
C ALA A 16 1.15 59.42 -29.97
N ALA A 17 0.24 58.46 -30.13
CA ALA A 17 0.36 57.36 -31.09
C ALA A 17 -1.01 56.65 -31.22
N LEU A 18 -1.98 57.35 -31.81
CA LEU A 18 -3.18 56.73 -32.34
C LEU A 18 -2.84 56.12 -33.70
N GLY A 19 -3.03 54.80 -33.83
CA GLY A 19 -3.11 54.10 -35.11
C GLY A 19 -2.02 53.06 -35.33
N GLY A 20 -2.36 51.78 -35.13
CA GLY A 20 -1.59 50.70 -35.75
C GLY A 20 -1.40 49.38 -34.98
N CYS A 21 -2.34 48.90 -34.16
CA CYS A 21 -2.33 47.51 -33.66
C CYS A 21 -3.78 47.03 -33.41
N GLN A 22 -4.56 46.77 -34.46
CA GLN A 22 -5.90 46.16 -34.37
C GLN A 22 -5.99 44.86 -35.19
N SER A 23 -4.87 44.26 -35.59
CA SER A 23 -4.86 43.12 -36.52
C SER A 23 -3.92 41.96 -36.15
N ILE A 24 -3.44 41.88 -34.90
CA ILE A 24 -2.72 40.69 -34.41
C ILE A 24 -3.29 40.28 -33.05
N ALA A 25 -4.48 39.71 -33.08
CA ALA A 25 -4.96 38.78 -32.08
C ALA A 25 -6.04 37.94 -32.77
N GLY A 26 -5.62 36.97 -33.59
CA GLY A 26 -6.46 35.85 -34.02
C GLY A 26 -6.77 34.94 -32.83
N ILE A 27 -7.42 35.50 -31.81
CA ILE A 27 -8.07 34.75 -30.75
C ILE A 27 -9.45 34.45 -31.33
N GLU A 28 -9.51 33.41 -32.14
CA GLU A 28 -10.79 32.82 -32.50
C GLU A 28 -11.43 32.32 -31.21
N ASP A 29 -12.69 32.70 -30.98
CA ASP A 29 -13.51 32.18 -29.89
C ASP A 29 -13.51 30.65 -29.99
N ARG A 30 -12.70 30.00 -29.14
CA ARG A 30 -12.76 28.55 -28.98
C ARG A 30 -14.07 28.23 -28.30
N THR A 31 -15.10 27.96 -29.09
CA THR A 31 -16.31 27.29 -28.62
C THR A 31 -15.89 25.97 -27.97
N PHE A 32 -16.13 25.85 -26.66
CA PHE A 32 -15.91 24.63 -25.91
C PHE A 32 -16.82 23.54 -26.49
N GLN A 33 -16.28 22.71 -27.38
CA GLN A 33 -16.97 21.50 -27.79
C GLN A 33 -16.69 20.44 -26.72
N PRO A 34 -17.72 19.89 -26.04
CA PRO A 34 -17.56 18.74 -25.19
C PRO A 34 -17.39 17.51 -26.09
N GLN A 35 -16.25 17.39 -26.75
CA GLN A 35 -15.86 16.16 -27.40
C GLN A 35 -15.02 15.36 -26.43
N ILE A 36 -15.52 14.18 -26.08
CA ILE A 36 -14.69 13.07 -25.58
C ILE A 36 -13.92 12.49 -26.78
N THR A 37 -13.17 13.35 -27.48
CA THR A 37 -12.19 12.96 -28.50
C THR A 37 -10.83 13.20 -27.87
N GLY A 38 -9.98 12.19 -27.85
CA GLY A 38 -8.62 12.32 -27.33
C GLY A 38 -7.89 13.48 -28.01
N SER A 39 -6.91 14.07 -27.32
CA SER A 39 -5.98 14.96 -28.02
C SER A 39 -5.32 14.19 -29.18
N ALA A 40 -4.86 14.89 -30.21
CA ALA A 40 -4.14 14.24 -31.31
C ALA A 40 -2.92 13.41 -30.81
N GLU A 41 -2.33 13.83 -29.69
CA GLU A 41 -1.28 13.09 -28.99
C GLU A 41 -1.80 11.78 -28.38
N CYS A 42 -2.96 11.80 -27.72
CA CYS A 42 -3.59 10.59 -27.20
C CYS A 42 -4.00 9.61 -28.31
N GLU A 43 -4.52 10.12 -29.42
CA GLU A 43 -4.86 9.26 -30.58
C GLU A 43 -3.62 8.56 -31.13
N ALA A 44 -2.52 9.31 -31.35
CA ALA A 44 -1.26 8.74 -31.83
C ALA A 44 -0.66 7.72 -30.83
N TYR A 45 -0.63 8.06 -29.54
CA TYR A 45 -0.18 7.14 -28.49
C TYR A 45 -1.01 5.85 -28.47
N CYS A 46 -2.33 5.97 -28.53
CA CYS A 46 -3.23 4.83 -28.49
C CYS A 46 -3.17 3.99 -29.78
N ASP A 47 -2.88 4.59 -30.94
CA ASP A 47 -2.56 3.84 -32.16
C ASP A 47 -1.29 3.01 -32.00
N ASP A 48 -0.20 3.62 -31.54
CA ASP A 48 1.10 2.96 -31.39
C ASP A 48 1.02 1.81 -30.37
N ILE A 49 0.48 2.07 -29.17
CA ILE A 49 0.45 1.06 -28.11
C ILE A 49 -0.51 -0.08 -28.47
N MET A 50 -1.68 0.21 -29.04
CA MET A 50 -2.63 -0.86 -29.39
C MET A 50 -2.13 -1.70 -30.58
N SER A 51 -1.30 -1.11 -31.46
CA SER A 51 -0.68 -1.84 -32.56
C SER A 51 0.48 -2.73 -32.10
N ALA A 52 1.36 -2.24 -31.23
CA ALA A 52 2.54 -3.00 -30.77
C ALA A 52 2.22 -3.95 -29.60
N CYS A 53 1.36 -3.53 -28.69
CA CYS A 53 1.10 -4.19 -27.41
C CYS A 53 -0.24 -4.92 -27.44
N SER A 54 -0.24 -6.15 -27.94
CA SER A 54 -1.42 -7.01 -28.07
C SER A 54 -1.21 -8.39 -27.42
N GLY A 55 -2.29 -9.18 -27.32
CA GLY A 55 -2.25 -10.50 -26.67
C GLY A 55 -1.82 -10.40 -25.20
N ALA A 56 -0.82 -11.18 -24.81
CA ALA A 56 -0.27 -11.16 -23.44
C ALA A 56 0.44 -9.85 -23.07
N ASN A 57 0.70 -8.96 -24.04
CA ASN A 57 1.25 -7.63 -23.81
C ASN A 57 0.18 -6.53 -23.94
N ALA A 58 -1.11 -6.86 -24.01
CA ALA A 58 -2.16 -5.85 -24.11
C ALA A 58 -2.20 -4.98 -22.85
N MET A 59 -2.06 -3.66 -23.01
CA MET A 59 -2.04 -2.70 -21.90
C MET A 59 -3.41 -2.06 -21.64
N TYR A 60 -4.29 -2.05 -22.65
CA TYR A 60 -5.66 -1.53 -22.55
C TYR A 60 -6.69 -2.51 -23.10
N PRO A 61 -7.87 -2.64 -22.47
CA PRO A 61 -8.91 -3.58 -22.93
C PRO A 61 -9.62 -3.10 -24.21
N SER A 62 -9.56 -1.80 -24.50
CA SER A 62 -10.16 -1.18 -25.68
C SER A 62 -9.47 0.14 -26.01
N ARG A 63 -9.70 0.65 -27.23
CA ARG A 63 -9.24 1.99 -27.62
C ARG A 63 -9.85 3.07 -26.73
N ASP A 64 -11.14 2.97 -26.43
CA ASP A 64 -11.83 3.95 -25.58
C ASP A 64 -11.23 4.00 -24.17
N ALA A 65 -10.85 2.85 -23.60
CA ALA A 65 -10.12 2.80 -22.33
C ALA A 65 -8.74 3.46 -22.44
N CYS A 66 -8.00 3.21 -23.52
CA CYS A 66 -6.71 3.85 -23.77
C CYS A 66 -6.83 5.38 -23.82
N ILE A 67 -7.75 5.90 -24.63
CA ILE A 67 -7.99 7.35 -24.79
C ILE A 67 -8.44 7.96 -23.47
N SER A 68 -9.32 7.28 -22.73
CA SER A 68 -9.82 7.76 -21.43
C SER A 68 -8.71 7.84 -20.40
N VAL A 69 -7.84 6.83 -20.30
CA VAL A 69 -6.65 6.86 -19.43
C VAL A 69 -5.67 7.93 -19.89
N CYS A 70 -5.44 8.06 -21.19
CA CYS A 70 -4.52 9.06 -21.75
C CYS A 70 -4.89 10.48 -21.32
N GLY A 71 -6.18 10.82 -21.38
CA GLY A 71 -6.67 12.12 -20.92
C GLY A 71 -6.55 12.37 -19.40
N LYS A 72 -6.10 11.37 -18.62
CA LYS A 72 -5.83 11.47 -17.18
C LYS A 72 -4.34 11.45 -16.84
N LEU A 73 -3.47 11.14 -17.81
CA LEU A 73 -2.04 11.13 -17.57
C LEU A 73 -1.50 12.56 -17.41
N PRO A 74 -0.54 12.79 -16.51
CA PRO A 74 0.11 14.09 -16.42
C PRO A 74 0.87 14.43 -17.71
N ASP A 75 0.88 15.72 -18.06
CA ASP A 75 1.80 16.24 -19.07
C ASP A 75 3.22 16.34 -18.48
N GLY A 76 4.25 16.15 -19.30
CA GLY A 76 5.63 16.43 -18.88
C GLY A 76 6.70 15.97 -19.87
N GLU A 77 7.70 16.83 -20.07
CA GLU A 77 8.79 16.59 -21.05
C GLU A 77 9.94 15.72 -20.53
N ALA A 78 9.98 15.38 -19.25
CA ALA A 78 11.05 14.56 -18.70
C ALA A 78 10.85 13.09 -19.09
N ALA A 79 11.84 12.53 -19.79
CA ALA A 79 11.81 11.16 -20.35
C ALA A 79 11.65 10.03 -19.31
N LEU A 80 11.71 10.32 -18.01
CA LEU A 80 11.53 9.37 -16.91
C LEU A 80 10.41 9.81 -15.93
N ALA A 81 9.68 10.87 -16.26
CA ALA A 81 8.53 11.28 -15.45
C ALA A 81 7.33 10.36 -15.67
N ASN A 82 6.42 10.34 -14.71
CA ASN A 82 5.09 9.78 -14.90
C ASN A 82 4.28 10.71 -15.82
N SER A 83 4.56 10.66 -17.14
CA SER A 83 3.94 11.52 -18.14
C SER A 83 3.47 10.75 -19.38
N LEU A 84 2.54 11.37 -20.12
CA LEU A 84 2.10 10.87 -21.42
C LEU A 84 3.26 10.76 -22.42
N GLN A 85 4.16 11.76 -22.46
CA GLN A 85 5.24 11.81 -23.45
C GLN A 85 6.23 10.66 -23.27
N CYS A 86 6.55 10.29 -22.01
CA CYS A 86 7.37 9.12 -21.75
C CYS A 86 6.69 7.84 -22.28
N ARG A 87 5.40 7.65 -21.98
CA ARG A 87 4.62 6.47 -22.39
C ARG A 87 4.49 6.36 -23.90
N ALA A 88 4.24 7.49 -24.57
CA ALA A 88 4.22 7.58 -26.02
C ALA A 88 5.57 7.20 -26.64
N ALA A 89 6.68 7.64 -26.04
CA ALA A 89 8.02 7.23 -26.48
C ALA A 89 8.25 5.72 -26.33
N GLN A 90 7.78 5.10 -25.24
CA GLN A 90 7.87 3.65 -25.04
C GLN A 90 6.98 2.87 -26.03
N ALA A 91 5.75 3.33 -26.28
CA ALA A 91 4.86 2.72 -27.26
C ALA A 91 5.49 2.75 -28.66
N LYS A 92 6.07 3.88 -29.04
CA LYS A 92 6.77 4.03 -30.32
C LYS A 92 8.00 3.13 -30.42
N LEU A 93 8.80 3.01 -29.34
CA LEU A 93 9.91 2.05 -29.31
C LEU A 93 9.42 0.61 -29.52
N ALA A 94 8.29 0.23 -28.90
CA ALA A 94 7.69 -1.09 -29.11
C ALA A 94 7.32 -1.34 -30.59
N VAL A 95 6.79 -0.33 -31.28
CA VAL A 95 6.49 -0.38 -32.73
C VAL A 95 7.78 -0.49 -33.55
N GLU A 96 8.76 0.37 -33.29
CA GLU A 96 9.97 0.50 -34.11
C GLU A 96 10.91 -0.71 -33.98
N THR A 97 11.02 -1.29 -32.78
CA THR A 97 11.91 -2.43 -32.53
C THR A 97 11.21 -3.79 -32.70
N GLY A 98 9.88 -3.83 -32.56
CA GLY A 98 9.13 -5.09 -32.51
C GLY A 98 9.37 -5.89 -31.22
N GLU A 99 9.72 -5.22 -30.11
CA GLU A 99 10.03 -5.85 -28.81
C GLU A 99 8.98 -5.52 -27.73
N PRO A 100 7.74 -6.02 -27.86
CA PRO A 100 6.64 -5.63 -26.96
C PRO A 100 6.88 -6.00 -25.50
N VAL A 101 7.55 -7.12 -25.22
CA VAL A 101 7.88 -7.55 -23.84
C VAL A 101 8.75 -6.51 -23.12
N THR A 102 9.61 -5.81 -23.84
CA THR A 102 10.53 -4.81 -23.27
C THR A 102 9.83 -3.49 -22.98
N TYR A 103 8.97 -3.03 -23.89
CA TYR A 103 8.49 -1.65 -23.88
C TYR A 103 7.02 -1.48 -23.48
N CYS A 104 6.18 -2.51 -23.62
CA CYS A 104 4.73 -2.35 -23.41
C CYS A 104 4.37 -2.04 -21.96
N ALA A 105 5.00 -2.67 -20.96
CA ALA A 105 4.73 -2.37 -19.55
C ALA A 105 5.07 -0.91 -19.20
N ALA A 106 6.15 -0.39 -19.77
CA ALA A 106 6.57 1.01 -19.62
C ALA A 106 5.64 1.99 -20.35
N ALA A 107 5.14 1.58 -21.52
CA ALA A 107 4.14 2.34 -22.27
C ALA A 107 2.77 2.34 -21.58
N GLY A 108 2.41 1.26 -20.87
CA GLY A 108 1.08 1.05 -20.29
C GLY A 108 0.69 2.01 -19.16
N PRO A 109 -0.45 1.79 -18.48
CA PRO A 109 -1.05 2.77 -17.55
C PRO A 109 -0.22 3.10 -16.30
N TYR A 110 0.66 2.20 -15.85
CA TYR A 110 1.41 2.38 -14.59
C TYR A 110 2.92 2.59 -14.77
N GLY A 111 3.47 2.37 -15.97
CA GLY A 111 4.83 2.81 -16.36
C GLY A 111 5.99 1.92 -15.96
N ALA A 112 5.72 0.91 -15.13
CA ALA A 112 6.64 -0.17 -14.82
C ALA A 112 8.06 0.26 -14.44
N GLY A 113 8.21 1.40 -13.74
CA GLY A 113 9.50 1.92 -13.30
C GLY A 113 10.26 2.77 -14.33
N THR A 114 9.90 2.71 -15.62
CA THR A 114 10.54 3.48 -16.69
C THR A 114 9.93 4.88 -16.81
N CYS A 115 8.60 4.95 -16.88
CA CYS A 115 7.86 6.21 -16.93
C CYS A 115 7.33 6.58 -15.55
N GLY A 116 8.25 6.76 -14.61
CA GLY A 116 7.98 6.88 -13.17
C GLY A 116 7.88 5.52 -12.47
N SER A 117 7.86 5.54 -11.13
CA SER A 117 7.67 4.32 -10.34
C SER A 117 6.27 3.74 -10.59
N THR A 118 6.15 2.41 -10.50
CA THR A 118 4.89 1.69 -10.65
C THR A 118 3.81 2.25 -9.72
N CYS A 119 4.16 2.51 -8.45
CA CYS A 119 3.25 3.10 -7.47
C CYS A 119 2.87 4.54 -7.80
N LYS A 120 3.80 5.37 -8.29
CA LYS A 120 3.47 6.73 -8.75
C LYS A 120 2.48 6.72 -9.91
N GLY A 121 2.68 5.82 -10.88
CA GLY A 121 1.76 5.62 -12.00
C GLY A 121 0.36 5.23 -11.53
N TYR A 122 0.27 4.18 -10.71
CA TYR A 122 -0.98 3.71 -10.11
C TYR A 122 -1.68 4.79 -9.29
N CYS A 123 -0.99 5.44 -8.34
CA CYS A 123 -1.57 6.45 -7.47
C CYS A 123 -2.07 7.67 -8.24
N SER A 124 -1.34 8.12 -9.25
CA SER A 124 -1.77 9.23 -10.10
C SER A 124 -3.04 8.87 -10.88
N LEU A 125 -3.08 7.67 -11.44
CA LEU A 125 -4.25 7.17 -12.18
C LEU A 125 -5.46 7.01 -11.25
N LEU A 126 -5.29 6.36 -10.10
CA LEU A 126 -6.36 6.14 -9.14
C LEU A 126 -6.95 7.45 -8.63
N THR A 127 -6.10 8.44 -8.32
CA THR A 127 -6.54 9.79 -7.92
C THR A 127 -7.39 10.45 -9.00
N ALA A 128 -7.00 10.31 -10.27
CA ALA A 128 -7.65 10.98 -11.39
C ALA A 128 -8.97 10.30 -11.83
N VAL A 129 -9.09 8.98 -11.64
CA VAL A 129 -10.23 8.17 -12.10
C VAL A 129 -11.23 7.89 -10.98
N CYS A 130 -10.73 7.62 -9.78
CA CYS A 130 -11.52 7.21 -8.63
C CYS A 130 -11.31 8.15 -7.44
N PRO A 131 -11.74 9.42 -7.53
CA PRO A 131 -11.65 10.36 -6.43
C PRO A 131 -12.37 9.79 -5.19
N GLY A 132 -11.74 9.91 -4.02
CA GLY A 132 -12.25 9.36 -2.76
C GLY A 132 -11.60 8.06 -2.31
N GLN A 133 -11.06 7.24 -3.22
CA GLN A 133 -10.43 5.95 -2.85
C GLN A 133 -9.14 6.12 -2.02
N LEU A 134 -8.59 7.33 -1.99
CA LEU A 134 -7.36 7.67 -1.27
C LEU A 134 -7.60 8.63 -0.09
N ASP A 135 -8.84 8.95 0.26
CA ASP A 135 -9.14 9.94 1.32
C ASP A 135 -8.54 9.56 2.68
N ASN A 136 -8.41 8.25 2.94
CA ASN A 136 -7.83 7.71 4.17
C ASN A 136 -6.40 7.22 4.00
N ILE A 137 -5.78 7.43 2.83
CA ILE A 137 -4.41 6.99 2.53
C ILE A 137 -3.52 8.23 2.50
N LYS A 138 -2.74 8.44 3.56
CA LYS A 138 -1.88 9.63 3.71
C LYS A 138 -0.78 9.72 2.65
N ASP A 139 -0.19 8.58 2.31
CA ASP A 139 0.88 8.47 1.32
C ASP A 139 0.61 7.26 0.42
N CYS A 140 -0.03 7.51 -0.72
CA CYS A 140 -0.40 6.45 -1.65
C CYS A 140 0.81 5.70 -2.20
N GLU A 141 1.91 6.39 -2.50
CA GLU A 141 3.08 5.73 -3.09
C GLU A 141 3.75 4.79 -2.10
N ALA A 142 3.86 5.19 -0.82
CA ALA A 142 4.34 4.31 0.24
C ALA A 142 3.37 3.14 0.48
N SER A 143 2.07 3.42 0.63
CA SER A 143 1.03 2.40 0.85
C SER A 143 0.92 1.38 -0.28
N CYS A 144 1.16 1.79 -1.52
CA CYS A 144 1.15 0.90 -2.69
C CYS A 144 2.21 -0.21 -2.60
N GLN A 145 3.29 -0.02 -1.84
CA GLN A 145 4.27 -1.08 -1.60
C GLN A 145 3.69 -2.27 -0.81
N ALA A 146 2.55 -2.07 -0.15
CA ALA A 146 1.77 -3.12 0.49
C ALA A 146 0.94 -3.95 -0.51
N LEU A 147 1.17 -3.85 -1.81
CA LEU A 147 0.57 -4.70 -2.83
C LEU A 147 1.63 -5.61 -3.45
N SER A 148 1.26 -6.85 -3.75
CA SER A 148 2.16 -7.76 -4.48
C SER A 148 2.26 -7.33 -5.96
N ASN A 149 3.41 -7.57 -6.59
CA ASN A 149 3.56 -7.37 -8.03
C ASN A 149 3.48 -8.74 -8.72
N ALA A 150 2.60 -8.86 -9.72
CA ALA A 150 2.43 -10.06 -10.53
C ALA A 150 3.60 -10.30 -11.52
N ASN A 151 4.58 -9.38 -11.57
CA ASN A 151 5.75 -9.43 -12.48
C ASN A 151 5.36 -9.51 -13.96
N GLY A 152 4.28 -8.82 -14.34
CA GLY A 152 3.79 -8.78 -15.71
C GLY A 152 2.42 -8.13 -15.78
N TYR A 153 2.11 -7.52 -16.91
CA TYR A 153 0.79 -6.93 -17.15
C TYR A 153 0.08 -7.65 -18.29
N ASP A 154 -0.76 -8.63 -17.95
CA ASP A 154 -1.65 -9.32 -18.87
C ASP A 154 -3.11 -9.11 -18.42
N LEU A 155 -3.83 -8.24 -19.12
CA LEU A 155 -5.21 -7.86 -18.79
C LEU A 155 -6.15 -9.05 -18.57
N ALA A 156 -5.91 -10.20 -19.23
CA ALA A 156 -6.75 -11.37 -19.07
C ALA A 156 -6.50 -12.10 -17.74
N SER A 157 -5.24 -12.15 -17.29
CA SER A 157 -4.87 -12.77 -16.00
C SER A 157 -5.02 -11.83 -14.80
N LEU A 158 -5.14 -10.51 -15.04
CA LEU A 158 -5.27 -9.47 -14.01
C LEU A 158 -6.71 -9.16 -13.59
N ALA A 159 -7.66 -10.07 -13.81
CA ALA A 159 -9.04 -9.88 -13.37
C ALA A 159 -9.23 -10.12 -11.86
N THR A 160 -8.31 -10.86 -11.24
CA THR A 160 -8.42 -11.31 -9.85
C THR A 160 -7.08 -11.32 -9.12
N GLY A 161 -7.11 -11.45 -7.79
CA GLY A 161 -5.94 -11.61 -6.95
C GLY A 161 -5.45 -10.28 -6.36
N ASP A 162 -4.74 -10.37 -5.25
CA ASP A 162 -4.27 -9.21 -4.49
C ASP A 162 -2.95 -8.64 -5.04
N THR A 163 -3.02 -8.13 -6.27
CA THR A 163 -1.87 -7.58 -6.99
C THR A 163 -2.09 -6.11 -7.37
N LEU A 164 -0.98 -5.37 -7.45
CA LEU A 164 -0.99 -4.00 -7.95
C LEU A 164 -1.51 -3.95 -9.39
N GLU A 165 -1.14 -4.90 -10.23
CA GLU A 165 -1.55 -4.94 -11.62
C GLU A 165 -3.06 -5.21 -11.78
N CYS A 166 -3.69 -6.03 -10.91
CA CYS A 166 -5.15 -6.16 -10.87
C CYS A 166 -5.81 -4.81 -10.59
N ARG A 167 -5.30 -4.06 -9.60
CA ARG A 167 -5.81 -2.73 -9.23
C ARG A 167 -5.62 -1.69 -10.32
N VAL A 168 -4.48 -1.72 -11.02
CA VAL A 168 -4.26 -0.88 -12.18
C VAL A 168 -5.26 -1.22 -13.29
N ALA A 169 -5.47 -2.50 -13.58
CA ALA A 169 -6.47 -2.92 -14.57
C ALA A 169 -7.89 -2.49 -14.17
N ALA A 170 -8.24 -2.57 -12.88
CA ALA A 170 -9.49 -2.04 -12.35
C ALA A 170 -9.59 -0.51 -12.50
N ALA A 171 -8.52 0.24 -12.21
CA ALA A 171 -8.48 1.69 -12.43
C ALA A 171 -8.66 2.06 -13.90
N VAL A 172 -8.11 1.26 -14.83
CA VAL A 172 -8.35 1.42 -16.27
C VAL A 172 -9.80 1.15 -16.62
N ARG A 173 -10.40 0.06 -16.13
CA ARG A 173 -11.84 -0.22 -16.38
C ARG A 173 -12.74 0.85 -15.76
N ALA A 174 -12.33 1.43 -14.63
CA ALA A 174 -13.04 2.50 -13.95
C ALA A 174 -13.18 3.79 -14.76
N THR A 175 -12.36 3.99 -15.81
CA THR A 175 -12.57 5.12 -16.74
C THR A 175 -13.84 4.98 -17.58
N LEU A 176 -14.35 3.76 -17.73
CA LEU A 176 -15.55 3.43 -18.50
C LEU A 176 -16.72 3.02 -17.58
N ASP A 177 -16.44 2.41 -16.43
CA ASP A 177 -17.43 2.00 -15.43
C ASP A 177 -16.99 2.35 -14.01
N PRO A 178 -17.52 3.42 -13.40
CA PRO A 178 -17.15 3.84 -12.05
C PRO A 178 -17.33 2.78 -10.95
N ALA A 179 -18.13 1.72 -11.18
CA ALA A 179 -18.27 0.62 -10.23
C ALA A 179 -16.95 -0.12 -9.97
N GLU A 180 -16.00 -0.08 -10.92
CA GLU A 180 -14.68 -0.71 -10.81
C GLU A 180 -13.75 0.00 -9.83
N CYS A 181 -14.09 1.20 -9.36
CA CYS A 181 -13.27 1.91 -8.38
C CYS A 181 -13.08 1.15 -7.07
N ALA A 182 -14.03 0.32 -6.66
CA ALA A 182 -13.88 -0.54 -5.48
C ALA A 182 -12.77 -1.59 -5.66
N ASN A 183 -12.60 -2.12 -6.88
CA ASN A 183 -11.54 -3.07 -7.21
C ASN A 183 -10.17 -2.39 -7.34
N ALA A 184 -10.15 -1.09 -7.66
CA ALA A 184 -8.94 -0.32 -7.83
C ALA A 184 -8.32 0.18 -6.51
N ALA A 185 -9.03 0.11 -5.39
CA ALA A 185 -8.57 0.61 -4.09
C ALA A 185 -7.40 -0.20 -3.50
N ILE A 186 -6.51 0.46 -2.75
CA ILE A 186 -5.40 -0.20 -2.02
C ILE A 186 -5.92 -1.16 -0.96
N LEU A 187 -7.05 -0.81 -0.33
CA LEU A 187 -7.72 -1.61 0.68
C LEU A 187 -8.92 -2.32 0.05
N PRO A 188 -8.73 -3.49 -0.56
CA PRO A 188 -9.87 -4.22 -1.09
C PRO A 188 -10.74 -4.68 0.08
N ARG A 189 -12.01 -4.28 0.09
CA ARG A 189 -13.05 -5.00 0.82
C ARG A 189 -14.02 -5.52 -0.22
N ASP A 190 -14.25 -6.83 -0.21
CA ASP A 190 -15.20 -7.50 -1.11
C ASP A 190 -14.97 -7.19 -2.60
N SER A 191 -13.70 -7.18 -3.02
CA SER A 191 -13.30 -6.83 -4.39
C SER A 191 -12.83 -8.05 -5.19
N SER A 192 -12.79 -7.96 -6.52
CA SER A 192 -12.19 -9.03 -7.34
C SER A 192 -10.66 -9.03 -7.24
N CYS A 193 -10.05 -7.87 -7.00
CA CYS A 193 -8.62 -7.72 -6.77
C CYS A 193 -8.27 -7.99 -5.31
N GLN A 194 -8.67 -9.15 -4.80
CA GLN A 194 -8.24 -9.69 -3.51
C GLN A 194 -8.06 -11.19 -3.67
N ASP A 195 -7.20 -11.78 -2.86
CA ASP A 195 -7.09 -13.23 -2.81
C ASP A 195 -8.38 -13.83 -2.24
N PRO A 196 -8.80 -15.03 -2.69
CA PRO A 196 -9.98 -15.69 -2.14
C PRO A 196 -9.91 -15.74 -0.61
N LEU A 197 -10.98 -15.31 0.06
CA LEU A 197 -11.02 -15.27 1.53
C LEU A 197 -10.78 -16.65 2.18
N THR A 198 -11.06 -17.73 1.45
CA THR A 198 -10.82 -19.11 1.90
C THR A 198 -9.40 -19.61 1.63
N GLN A 199 -8.56 -18.82 0.95
CA GLN A 199 -7.19 -19.20 0.62
C GLN A 199 -6.35 -19.21 1.90
N PRO A 200 -5.49 -20.23 2.11
CA PRO A 200 -4.49 -20.18 3.17
C PRO A 200 -3.61 -18.95 3.02
N LEU A 201 -3.36 -18.26 4.12
CA LEU A 201 -2.46 -17.10 4.12
C LEU A 201 -1.04 -17.51 3.66
N ASN A 202 -0.39 -16.63 2.91
CA ASN A 202 1.05 -16.64 2.69
C ASN A 202 1.75 -15.68 3.67
N CYS A 203 2.75 -16.17 4.42
CA CYS A 203 3.54 -15.34 5.34
C CYS A 203 4.30 -14.21 4.64
N ASP A 204 4.70 -14.39 3.38
CA ASP A 204 5.35 -13.33 2.61
C ASP A 204 4.40 -12.13 2.42
N ASP A 205 3.12 -12.37 2.15
CA ASP A 205 2.13 -11.31 1.97
C ASP A 205 1.83 -10.58 3.27
N TYR A 206 1.61 -11.33 4.36
CA TYR A 206 1.44 -10.75 5.68
C TYR A 206 2.62 -9.87 6.11
N CYS A 207 3.84 -10.38 5.97
CA CYS A 207 5.01 -9.61 6.37
C CYS A 207 5.25 -8.41 5.47
N ARG A 208 5.08 -8.55 4.14
CA ARG A 208 5.17 -7.42 3.21
C ARG A 208 4.21 -6.29 3.57
N VAL A 209 2.92 -6.59 3.80
CA VAL A 209 1.92 -5.58 4.18
C VAL A 209 2.27 -4.95 5.53
N THR A 210 2.65 -5.77 6.52
CA THR A 210 2.96 -5.30 7.86
C THR A 210 4.19 -4.37 7.89
N MET A 211 5.26 -4.73 7.19
CA MET A 211 6.49 -3.91 7.14
C MET A 211 6.28 -2.57 6.41
N VAL A 212 5.31 -2.49 5.50
CA VAL A 212 4.93 -1.23 4.85
C VAL A 212 4.03 -0.39 5.75
N ALA A 213 3.01 -0.99 6.37
CA ALA A 213 2.02 -0.28 7.17
C ALA A 213 2.57 0.18 8.53
N CYS A 214 3.43 -0.62 9.15
CA CYS A 214 3.83 -0.49 10.55
C CYS A 214 5.31 -0.17 10.68
N GLN A 215 5.62 1.13 10.67
CA GLN A 215 6.98 1.66 10.71
C GLN A 215 7.19 2.62 11.89
N GLY A 216 8.46 2.91 12.20
CA GLY A 216 8.82 3.85 13.26
C GLY A 216 8.27 3.43 14.62
N ASN A 217 7.58 4.35 15.31
CA ASN A 217 7.09 4.11 16.68
C ASN A 217 5.92 3.11 16.77
N VAL A 218 5.33 2.72 15.64
CA VAL A 218 4.26 1.71 15.58
C VAL A 218 4.73 0.42 14.89
N ALA A 219 6.04 0.28 14.64
CA ALA A 219 6.60 -0.97 14.13
C ALA A 219 6.36 -2.11 15.11
N VAL A 220 6.02 -3.28 14.58
CA VAL A 220 5.72 -4.50 15.37
C VAL A 220 6.72 -5.64 15.16
N TYR A 221 7.64 -5.47 14.22
CA TYR A 221 8.78 -6.36 14.01
C TYR A 221 10.03 -5.50 13.73
N ASP A 222 11.18 -5.97 14.19
CA ASP A 222 12.49 -5.38 13.92
C ASP A 222 12.80 -5.48 12.41
N ASP A 223 12.50 -6.63 11.79
CA ASP A 223 12.67 -6.86 10.36
C ASP A 223 11.72 -7.92 9.77
N GLU A 224 11.81 -8.14 8.45
CA GLU A 224 11.00 -9.11 7.73
C GLU A 224 11.30 -10.56 8.13
N ALA A 225 12.54 -10.88 8.53
CA ALA A 225 12.92 -12.23 8.92
C ALA A 225 12.28 -12.61 10.26
N GLU A 226 12.28 -11.69 11.23
CA GLU A 226 11.55 -11.85 12.49
C GLU A 226 10.04 -12.03 12.24
N CYS A 227 9.45 -11.18 11.40
CA CYS A 227 8.02 -11.31 11.05
C CYS A 227 7.69 -12.69 10.49
N LYS A 228 8.52 -13.22 9.56
CA LYS A 228 8.30 -14.54 8.96
C LYS A 228 8.46 -15.67 9.97
N ALA A 229 9.42 -15.55 10.89
CA ALA A 229 9.62 -16.53 11.95
C ALA A 229 8.41 -16.59 12.90
N VAL A 230 7.86 -15.43 13.27
CA VAL A 230 6.61 -15.34 14.04
C VAL A 230 5.43 -15.92 13.26
N CYS A 231 5.28 -15.56 11.98
CA CYS A 231 4.20 -16.08 11.14
C CYS A 231 4.21 -17.61 11.05
N ALA A 232 5.39 -18.21 10.91
CA ALA A 232 5.55 -19.67 10.86
C ALA A 232 5.18 -20.38 12.17
N ALA A 233 5.26 -19.67 13.31
CA ALA A 233 4.89 -20.19 14.63
C ALA A 233 3.40 -19.98 14.99
N LEU A 234 2.69 -19.12 14.26
CA LEU A 234 1.25 -18.91 14.41
C LEU A 234 0.46 -19.94 13.59
N GLU A 235 -0.83 -20.13 13.94
CA GLU A 235 -1.75 -20.78 13.01
C GLU A 235 -1.90 -19.90 11.78
N THR A 236 -1.72 -20.47 10.59
CA THR A 236 -1.76 -19.71 9.34
C THR A 236 -3.11 -19.05 9.12
N GLY A 237 -4.19 -19.82 9.27
CA GLY A 237 -5.54 -19.35 8.99
C GLY A 237 -5.79 -19.10 7.49
N THR A 238 -6.83 -18.32 7.21
CA THR A 238 -7.18 -17.90 5.85
C THR A 238 -7.13 -16.38 5.69
N VAL A 239 -7.09 -15.89 4.45
CA VAL A 239 -7.14 -14.44 4.14
C VAL A 239 -8.41 -13.78 4.71
N GLY A 240 -9.49 -14.53 4.88
CA GLY A 240 -10.76 -14.05 5.42
C GLY A 240 -10.87 -14.04 6.94
N ASP A 241 -9.86 -14.53 7.67
CA ASP A 241 -9.88 -14.51 9.13
C ASP A 241 -9.83 -13.06 9.62
N THR A 242 -10.67 -12.73 10.60
CA THR A 242 -10.76 -11.36 11.15
C THR A 242 -10.82 -11.31 12.67
N THR A 243 -11.03 -12.45 13.33
CA THR A 243 -11.15 -12.54 14.79
C THR A 243 -10.45 -13.77 15.38
N GLU A 244 -10.09 -14.73 14.54
CA GLU A 244 -9.41 -15.97 14.87
C GLU A 244 -7.95 -15.70 15.27
N ASN A 245 -7.34 -16.54 16.12
CA ASN A 245 -5.93 -16.36 16.49
C ASN A 245 -4.97 -16.88 15.40
N THR A 246 -5.05 -16.30 14.22
CA THR A 246 -4.28 -16.70 13.05
C THR A 246 -3.43 -15.56 12.52
N ALA A 247 -2.46 -15.90 11.68
CA ALA A 247 -1.75 -14.92 10.87
C ALA A 247 -2.70 -14.24 9.86
N GLY A 248 -3.76 -14.94 9.40
CA GLY A 248 -4.82 -14.36 8.56
C GLY A 248 -5.49 -13.13 9.19
N CYS A 249 -5.93 -13.23 10.45
CA CYS A 249 -6.46 -12.08 11.19
C CYS A 249 -5.46 -10.92 11.31
N ARG A 250 -4.18 -11.23 11.46
CA ARG A 250 -3.11 -10.22 11.52
C ARG A 250 -2.88 -9.55 10.17
N LEU A 251 -2.98 -10.28 9.06
CA LEU A 251 -3.00 -9.69 7.71
C LEU A 251 -4.17 -8.73 7.55
N TYR A 252 -5.37 -9.09 8.01
CA TYR A 252 -6.52 -8.18 7.99
C TYR A 252 -6.21 -6.85 8.70
N HIS A 253 -5.60 -6.92 9.89
CA HIS A 253 -5.19 -5.70 10.60
C HIS A 253 -4.03 -4.96 9.92
N ALA A 254 -3.07 -5.66 9.33
CA ALA A 254 -1.98 -5.07 8.58
C ALA A 254 -2.50 -4.24 7.39
N TYR A 255 -3.51 -4.73 6.67
CA TYR A 255 -4.17 -3.95 5.63
C TYR A 255 -4.83 -2.70 6.19
N ASN A 256 -5.64 -2.82 7.25
CA ASN A 256 -6.27 -1.63 7.85
C ASN A 256 -5.25 -0.63 8.41
N ALA A 257 -4.08 -1.10 8.84
CA ALA A 257 -2.97 -0.26 9.29
C ALA A 257 -2.39 0.61 8.16
N VAL A 258 -2.57 0.27 6.89
CA VAL A 258 -2.15 1.13 5.77
C VAL A 258 -2.89 2.49 5.81
N ALA A 259 -4.15 2.52 6.27
CA ALA A 259 -4.92 3.76 6.44
C ALA A 259 -4.78 4.36 7.85
N ASP A 260 -4.78 3.52 8.89
CA ASP A 260 -4.68 3.97 10.28
C ASP A 260 -3.68 3.13 11.09
N PRO A 261 -2.36 3.40 10.93
CA PRO A 261 -1.31 2.61 11.60
C PRO A 261 -1.43 2.63 13.12
N ALA A 262 -1.87 3.76 13.70
CA ALA A 262 -1.91 3.94 15.16
C ALA A 262 -2.96 3.05 15.83
N VAL A 263 -4.02 2.68 15.12
CA VAL A 263 -5.10 1.83 15.64
C VAL A 263 -4.85 0.36 15.36
N HIS A 264 -4.23 0.02 14.23
CA HIS A 264 -4.21 -1.35 13.74
C HIS A 264 -2.86 -2.06 13.81
N CYS A 265 -1.73 -1.34 13.89
CA CYS A 265 -0.42 -1.99 13.87
C CYS A 265 -0.20 -2.94 15.05
N ASN A 266 -0.59 -2.54 16.25
CA ASN A 266 -0.56 -3.38 17.45
C ASN A 266 -1.34 -4.69 17.26
N HIS A 267 -2.43 -4.69 16.48
CA HIS A 267 -3.23 -5.88 16.21
C HIS A 267 -2.60 -6.77 15.12
N ALA A 268 -1.81 -6.18 14.21
CA ALA A 268 -1.01 -6.89 13.24
C ALA A 268 0.27 -7.49 13.86
N GLY A 269 0.55 -7.24 15.13
CA GLY A 269 1.73 -7.76 15.83
C GLY A 269 1.63 -9.22 16.29
N PRO A 270 2.70 -9.75 16.91
CA PRO A 270 2.79 -11.15 17.34
C PRO A 270 1.66 -11.55 18.30
N GLY A 271 1.27 -10.65 19.21
CA GLY A 271 0.20 -10.89 20.18
C GLY A 271 -1.22 -10.76 19.64
N GLY A 272 -1.42 -10.09 18.50
CA GLY A 272 -2.76 -9.77 17.98
C GLY A 272 -3.53 -8.70 18.79
N ASP A 273 -2.91 -8.18 19.85
CA ASP A 273 -3.43 -7.23 20.84
C ASP A 273 -4.85 -7.51 21.36
N GLY A 274 -5.21 -8.80 21.47
CA GLY A 274 -6.54 -9.25 21.87
C GLY A 274 -7.65 -9.06 20.83
N HIS A 275 -7.31 -8.67 19.60
CA HIS A 275 -8.25 -8.60 18.46
C HIS A 275 -8.20 -9.86 17.59
N CYS A 276 -7.05 -10.53 17.52
CA CYS A 276 -6.93 -11.88 16.96
C CYS A 276 -6.94 -12.93 18.08
N GLY A 277 -7.97 -13.78 18.09
CA GLY A 277 -8.25 -14.82 19.09
C GLY A 277 -9.50 -14.58 19.97
N GLN A 278 -10.46 -13.77 19.51
CA GLN A 278 -11.68 -13.44 20.25
C GLN A 278 -12.72 -14.58 20.26
N ASP A 279 -12.62 -15.50 19.31
CA ASP A 279 -13.51 -16.66 19.10
C ASP A 279 -13.34 -17.77 20.15
N SER A 280 -12.18 -17.81 20.83
CA SER A 280 -11.83 -18.88 21.76
C SER A 280 -12.58 -18.84 23.10
N GLY A 281 -13.36 -17.80 23.40
CA GLY A 281 -14.05 -17.61 24.69
C GLY A 281 -13.10 -17.43 25.89
N ALA A 282 -11.80 -17.67 25.71
CA ALA A 282 -10.74 -17.29 26.62
C ALA A 282 -10.52 -15.80 26.47
N SER A 283 -10.68 -15.06 27.56
CA SER A 283 -10.36 -13.64 27.56
C SER A 283 -8.88 -13.47 27.21
N PHE A 284 -8.65 -12.73 26.12
CA PHE A 284 -7.41 -12.08 25.70
C PHE A 284 -6.41 -12.93 24.88
N GLY A 285 -6.52 -12.81 23.55
CA GLY A 285 -5.65 -13.47 22.55
C GLY A 285 -4.14 -13.24 22.73
N ASN A 286 -3.74 -12.16 23.43
CA ASN A 286 -2.34 -11.90 23.78
C ASN A 286 -1.69 -13.05 24.53
N CYS A 287 -2.38 -13.68 25.49
CA CYS A 287 -1.83 -14.81 26.24
C CYS A 287 -1.75 -16.08 25.41
N VAL A 288 -2.75 -16.34 24.56
CA VAL A 288 -2.75 -17.48 23.66
C VAL A 288 -1.58 -17.39 22.68
N SER A 289 -1.38 -16.22 22.08
CA SER A 289 -0.25 -15.97 21.19
C SER A 289 1.08 -16.00 21.93
N TYR A 290 1.20 -15.35 23.08
CA TYR A 290 2.42 -15.41 23.89
C TYR A 290 2.82 -16.85 24.22
N CYS A 291 1.91 -17.66 24.78
CA CYS A 291 2.23 -19.04 25.16
C CYS A 291 2.61 -19.90 23.94
N ARG A 292 1.93 -19.73 22.81
CA ARG A 292 2.28 -20.41 21.55
C ARG A 292 3.68 -20.03 21.08
N LEU A 293 3.97 -18.74 21.01
CA LEU A 293 5.25 -18.22 20.52
C LEU A 293 6.39 -18.57 21.48
N ALA A 294 6.19 -18.43 22.79
CA ALA A 294 7.19 -18.78 23.81
C ALA A 294 7.58 -20.27 23.74
N LYS A 295 6.59 -21.16 23.58
CA LYS A 295 6.82 -22.60 23.42
C LYS A 295 7.58 -22.93 22.14
N ALA A 296 7.22 -22.26 21.03
CA ALA A 296 7.89 -22.45 19.75
C ALA A 296 9.34 -21.92 19.77
N ALA A 297 9.56 -20.76 20.40
CA ALA A 297 10.85 -20.09 20.48
C ALA A 297 11.84 -20.81 21.40
N CYS A 298 11.37 -21.21 22.59
CA CYS A 298 12.21 -21.66 23.71
C CYS A 298 11.62 -22.91 24.36
N PRO A 299 11.53 -24.05 23.65
CA PRO A 299 10.78 -25.22 24.12
C PRO A 299 11.32 -25.81 25.44
N ALA A 300 12.64 -25.85 25.63
CA ALA A 300 13.25 -26.39 26.85
C ALA A 300 12.97 -25.52 28.09
N ASP A 301 13.04 -24.19 27.93
CA ASP A 301 12.72 -23.23 28.98
C ASP A 301 11.20 -23.24 29.26
N PHE A 302 10.37 -23.38 28.21
CA PHE A 302 8.92 -23.50 28.35
C PHE A 302 8.53 -24.71 29.21
N ASP A 303 9.07 -25.89 28.92
CA ASP A 303 8.81 -27.12 29.68
C ASP A 303 9.35 -27.06 31.12
N THR A 304 10.32 -26.19 31.38
CA THR A 304 10.84 -25.91 32.74
C THR A 304 9.93 -24.94 33.50
N ALA A 305 9.43 -23.91 32.82
CA ALA A 305 8.57 -22.88 33.41
C ALA A 305 7.13 -23.36 33.62
N PHE A 306 6.62 -24.20 32.71
CA PHE A 306 5.22 -24.57 32.64
C PHE A 306 5.02 -26.08 32.47
N THR A 307 4.03 -26.62 33.17
CA THR A 307 3.66 -28.03 33.03
C THR A 307 2.91 -28.31 31.73
N ASP A 308 2.15 -27.33 31.24
CA ASP A 308 1.36 -27.39 30.01
C ASP A 308 0.95 -25.98 29.56
N ASP A 309 0.23 -25.91 28.44
CA ASP A 309 -0.23 -24.64 27.87
C ASP A 309 -1.25 -23.94 28.80
N ALA A 310 -2.03 -24.68 29.59
CA ALA A 310 -3.00 -24.11 30.53
C ALA A 310 -2.32 -23.42 31.72
N ALA A 311 -1.20 -23.98 32.21
CA ALA A 311 -0.36 -23.34 33.21
C ALA A 311 0.25 -22.04 32.68
N CYS A 312 0.75 -22.03 31.43
CA CYS A 312 1.24 -20.81 30.79
C CYS A 312 0.15 -19.73 30.68
N LEU A 313 -1.06 -20.10 30.22
CA LEU A 313 -2.18 -19.17 30.10
C LEU A 313 -2.59 -18.59 31.46
N THR A 314 -2.59 -19.41 32.51
CA THR A 314 -2.92 -18.99 33.88
C THR A 314 -1.89 -18.01 34.42
N GLU A 315 -0.59 -18.26 34.22
CA GLU A 315 0.45 -17.29 34.59
C GLU A 315 0.30 -16.01 33.79
N CYS A 316 0.14 -16.11 32.47
CA CYS A 316 0.05 -14.94 31.60
C CYS A 316 -1.09 -13.99 31.98
N ALA A 317 -2.24 -14.52 32.42
CA ALA A 317 -3.35 -13.70 32.90
C ALA A 317 -3.02 -12.86 34.15
N SER A 318 -1.90 -13.11 34.83
CA SER A 318 -1.40 -12.31 35.95
C SER A 318 -0.34 -11.26 35.54
N ILE A 319 0.06 -11.23 34.27
CA ILE A 319 1.10 -10.35 33.72
C ILE A 319 0.44 -9.07 33.16
N ASP A 320 1.07 -7.91 33.39
CA ASP A 320 0.60 -6.66 32.82
C ASP A 320 0.60 -6.72 31.28
N GLY A 321 -0.42 -6.14 30.67
CA GLY A 321 -0.58 -6.15 29.21
C GLY A 321 -1.17 -7.45 28.64
N HIS A 322 -1.67 -8.36 29.49
CA HIS A 322 -2.39 -9.54 29.01
C HIS A 322 -3.73 -9.21 28.32
N THR A 323 -4.36 -8.07 28.63
CA THR A 323 -5.65 -7.66 28.05
C THR A 323 -5.52 -7.13 26.64
N ALA A 324 -6.65 -6.99 25.94
CA ALA A 324 -6.69 -6.32 24.63
C ALA A 324 -6.26 -4.85 24.71
N ASP A 325 -5.91 -4.27 23.57
CA ASP A 325 -5.53 -2.86 23.41
C ASP A 325 -4.35 -2.41 24.31
N SER A 326 -3.45 -3.35 24.58
CA SER A 326 -2.23 -3.16 25.35
C SER A 326 -1.11 -2.44 24.56
N LYS A 327 -1.32 -2.23 23.26
CA LYS A 327 -0.51 -1.39 22.35
C LYS A 327 0.93 -1.87 22.19
N TYR A 328 1.09 -3.15 21.83
CA TYR A 328 2.38 -3.68 21.41
C TYR A 328 2.99 -2.89 20.23
N ALA A 329 4.23 -2.47 20.40
CA ALA A 329 5.13 -2.00 19.34
C ALA A 329 6.57 -2.17 19.83
N ILE A 330 7.53 -2.39 18.92
CA ILE A 330 8.96 -2.63 19.26
C ILE A 330 9.61 -1.43 19.93
N ALA A 331 9.10 -0.22 19.68
CA ALA A 331 9.56 1.03 20.29
C ALA A 331 8.84 1.37 21.62
N SER A 332 7.73 0.69 21.89
CA SER A 332 6.91 0.86 23.08
C SER A 332 7.12 -0.15 24.23
N PRO A 333 8.12 -1.05 24.28
CA PRO A 333 8.31 -1.88 25.46
C PRO A 333 8.64 -0.95 26.63
N THR A 334 7.69 -0.82 27.56
CA THR A 334 7.90 -0.08 28.79
C THR A 334 9.11 -0.67 29.52
N ALA A 335 9.93 0.19 30.14
CA ALA A 335 11.21 -0.12 30.79
C ALA A 335 11.15 -1.13 31.97
N SER A 336 10.03 -1.82 32.19
CA SER A 336 9.92 -2.95 33.11
C SER A 336 9.60 -4.21 32.30
N GLY A 337 10.55 -5.15 32.18
CA GLY A 337 10.41 -6.44 31.48
C GLY A 337 9.39 -7.43 32.08
N ALA A 338 8.35 -6.92 32.73
CA ALA A 338 7.29 -7.67 33.39
C ALA A 338 5.95 -7.60 32.64
N THR A 339 5.94 -7.18 31.37
CA THR A 339 4.72 -7.12 30.55
C THR A 339 4.69 -8.19 29.48
N VAL A 340 3.49 -8.56 29.02
CA VAL A 340 3.31 -9.50 27.91
C VAL A 340 3.94 -8.96 26.62
N GLN A 341 3.91 -7.64 26.39
CA GLN A 341 4.52 -7.01 25.21
C GLN A 341 6.04 -7.22 25.21
N CYS A 342 6.67 -7.07 26.36
CA CYS A 342 8.10 -7.33 26.48
C CYS A 342 8.42 -8.80 26.13
N ARG A 343 7.67 -9.73 26.73
CA ARG A 343 7.86 -11.16 26.48
C ARG A 343 7.59 -11.54 25.03
N LEU A 344 6.62 -10.90 24.37
CA LEU A 344 6.33 -11.09 22.93
C LEU A 344 7.47 -10.59 22.04
N LEU A 345 8.11 -9.46 22.37
CA LEU A 345 9.28 -8.97 21.65
C LEU A 345 10.42 -10.00 21.72
N HIS A 346 10.76 -10.45 22.92
CA HIS A 346 11.82 -11.44 23.11
C HIS A 346 11.49 -12.80 22.48
N ALA A 347 10.21 -13.21 22.49
CA ALA A 347 9.80 -14.44 21.82
C ALA A 347 9.94 -14.33 20.30
N SER A 348 9.67 -13.15 19.73
CA SER A 348 9.82 -12.87 18.31
C SER A 348 11.30 -12.90 17.89
N ARG A 349 12.18 -12.24 18.64
CA ARG A 349 13.64 -12.28 18.42
C ARG A 349 14.24 -13.68 18.61
N ALA A 350 13.77 -14.43 19.61
CA ALA A 350 14.18 -15.83 19.80
C ALA A 350 13.79 -16.71 18.60
N LEU A 351 12.58 -16.54 18.05
CA LEU A 351 12.15 -17.21 16.82
C LEU A 351 13.02 -16.82 15.61
N ALA A 352 13.48 -15.56 15.56
CA ALA A 352 14.42 -15.09 14.54
C ALA A 352 15.84 -15.65 14.69
N GLY A 353 16.12 -16.44 15.73
CA GLY A 353 17.37 -17.17 15.93
C GLY A 353 18.24 -16.68 17.07
N ASP A 354 17.82 -15.67 17.85
CA ASP A 354 18.56 -15.22 19.02
C ASP A 354 18.12 -15.99 20.29
N ALA A 355 18.76 -17.14 20.53
CA ALA A 355 18.49 -17.95 21.72
C ALA A 355 18.83 -17.24 23.05
N THR A 356 19.56 -16.12 23.05
CA THR A 356 19.86 -15.38 24.28
C THR A 356 18.62 -14.68 24.85
N GLU A 357 17.57 -14.54 24.04
CA GLU A 357 16.32 -13.89 24.40
C GLU A 357 15.41 -14.77 25.28
N CYS A 358 15.66 -16.09 25.35
CA CYS A 358 14.79 -17.02 26.08
C CYS A 358 14.64 -16.70 27.57
N ALA A 359 15.69 -16.16 28.22
CA ALA A 359 15.56 -15.74 29.61
C ALA A 359 14.51 -14.61 29.77
N ALA A 360 14.44 -13.67 28.83
CA ALA A 360 13.49 -12.57 28.86
C ALA A 360 12.07 -12.98 28.48
N VAL A 361 11.91 -13.99 27.61
CA VAL A 361 10.61 -14.61 27.28
C VAL A 361 9.85 -15.02 28.54
N PHE A 362 10.53 -15.55 29.55
CA PHE A 362 9.93 -15.99 30.81
C PHE A 362 10.13 -15.00 31.97
N GLY A 363 10.45 -13.74 31.68
CA GLY A 363 10.58 -12.67 32.69
C GLY A 363 11.88 -12.73 33.53
N GLY A 364 12.87 -13.50 33.12
CA GLY A 364 14.19 -13.61 33.76
C GLY A 364 15.15 -12.47 33.43
N ALA A 365 14.79 -11.56 32.53
CA ALA A 365 15.59 -10.41 32.10
C ALA A 365 14.70 -9.17 31.81
N PRO A 366 15.25 -7.94 31.90
CA PRO A 366 14.50 -6.72 31.60
C PRO A 366 14.26 -6.54 30.10
N CYS A 367 13.26 -5.72 29.75
CA CYS A 367 13.11 -5.24 28.38
C CYS A 367 14.27 -4.32 28.02
N GLN A 368 15.09 -4.72 27.05
CA GLN A 368 16.15 -3.90 26.47
C GLN A 368 15.86 -3.64 24.99
#